data_AF-A0A972YBG0-F1
#
_entry.id   AF-A0A972YBG0-F1
#
_cell.length_a   1.000
_cell.length_b   1.000
_cell.length_c   1.000
_cell.angle_alpha   90.00
_cell.angle_beta   90.00
_cell.angle_gamma   90.00
#
_symmetry.space_group_name_H-M   'P 1'
#
loop_
_entity.id
_entity.type
_entity.pdbx_description
1 polymer ?
#
loop_
_entity_poly.entity_id
_entity_poly.type
_entity_poly.pdbx_seq_one_letter_code
_entity_poly.pdbx_strand_id
1 'polypeptide(L)'
;MVPYAYGVNAGEYGNDALGRPEDDDSDLDGEDTVCVAERIGVHAQTDAAPGPGQYSEELYNPLYPTSPCISELNIVLHLTHLKTTLDDAIDTLDPSLTTPSGGYSVSATNGHIGVAWGWYSLSPKWRGVWPGASSPLPMNSVRDRKVMVFMSDGVMNAPILRDHTLGDAAEQTEAICDKAKRAGVEIFTIGFELSSITPTSDRESAEDTMEYCATSIDHFFLAEDATELQQAFDDIGALLFLGTAITN
;
A
#
# COMPACT_ATOMS: atom_id res chain seq x y z
N MET A 1 -7.43 1.87 -4.61
CA MET A 1 -6.47 2.83 -4.04
C MET A 1 -6.15 2.38 -2.62
N VAL A 2 -4.88 2.39 -2.24
CA VAL A 2 -4.43 1.96 -0.90
C VAL A 2 -3.67 3.13 -0.27
N PRO A 3 -4.36 3.99 0.51
CA PRO A 3 -3.68 4.97 1.35
C PRO A 3 -2.87 4.25 2.43
N TYR A 4 -1.66 4.72 2.69
CA TYR A 4 -0.80 4.14 3.71
C TYR A 4 0.00 5.22 4.42
N ALA A 5 0.29 4.97 5.70
CA ALA A 5 1.19 5.78 6.51
C ALA A 5 1.82 4.87 7.56
N TYR A 6 1.34 4.91 8.81
CA TYR A 6 1.72 3.97 9.87
C TYR A 6 1.16 2.56 9.65
N GLY A 7 0.03 2.45 8.96
CA GLY A 7 -0.57 1.19 8.52
C GLY A 7 -1.48 1.45 7.35
N VAL A 8 -2.41 0.52 7.11
CA VAL A 8 -3.46 0.67 6.12
C VAL A 8 -4.81 0.62 6.85
N ASN A 9 -5.70 1.56 6.56
CA ASN A 9 -7.08 1.45 7.00
C ASN A 9 -7.81 0.51 6.03
N ALA A 10 -8.02 -0.74 6.44
CA ALA A 10 -8.64 -1.74 5.57
C ALA A 10 -10.17 -1.67 5.56
N GLY A 11 -10.79 -0.83 6.42
CA GLY A 11 -12.24 -0.79 6.58
C GLY A 11 -12.83 -2.18 6.85
N GLU A 12 -14.00 -2.46 6.26
CA GLU A 12 -14.72 -3.74 6.31
C GLU A 12 -13.87 -4.95 5.86
N TYR A 13 -12.80 -4.74 5.08
CA TYR A 13 -11.92 -5.82 4.60
C TYR A 13 -10.91 -6.28 5.66
N GLY A 14 -10.76 -5.50 6.73
CA GLY A 14 -9.77 -5.72 7.77
C GLY A 14 -10.04 -6.98 8.57
N ASN A 15 -11.29 -7.26 8.92
CA ASN A 15 -11.66 -8.43 9.70
C ASN A 15 -11.35 -9.74 8.99
N ASP A 16 -11.69 -9.84 7.71
CA ASP A 16 -11.30 -10.98 6.86
C ASP A 16 -9.78 -11.14 6.78
N ALA A 17 -9.04 -10.04 6.64
CA ALA A 17 -7.59 -10.07 6.59
C ALA A 17 -6.96 -10.53 7.92
N LEU A 18 -7.65 -10.31 9.04
CA LEU A 18 -7.25 -10.71 10.40
C LEU A 18 -7.76 -12.11 10.80
N GLY A 19 -8.65 -12.71 10.00
CA GLY A 19 -9.30 -13.97 10.34
C GLY A 19 -10.36 -13.86 11.42
N ARG A 20 -10.99 -12.69 11.51
CA ARG A 20 -12.10 -12.37 12.41
C ARG A 20 -13.44 -12.51 11.67
N PRO A 21 -14.55 -12.69 12.39
CA PRO A 21 -15.90 -12.55 11.80
C PRO A 21 -16.10 -11.19 11.12
N GLU A 22 -16.92 -11.14 10.06
CA GLU A 22 -17.33 -9.90 9.36
C GLU A 22 -18.15 -8.93 10.25
N ASP A 23 -18.52 -9.32 11.46
CA ASP A 23 -19.26 -8.50 12.43
C ASP A 23 -18.45 -8.27 13.73
N ASP A 24 -17.13 -8.43 13.67
CA ASP A 24 -16.24 -8.23 14.82
C ASP A 24 -15.96 -6.74 15.06
N ASP A 25 -16.77 -6.15 15.94
CA ASP A 25 -16.57 -4.82 16.55
C ASP A 25 -15.92 -4.96 17.94
N SER A 26 -14.84 -5.74 18.03
CA SER A 26 -14.17 -6.03 19.32
C SER A 26 -13.44 -4.80 19.90
N ASP A 27 -13.16 -3.78 19.08
CA ASP A 27 -12.58 -2.49 19.46
C ASP A 27 -13.63 -1.40 19.78
N LEU A 28 -14.92 -1.70 19.55
CA LEU A 28 -16.08 -0.91 19.99
C LEU A 28 -16.13 0.50 19.40
N ASP A 29 -15.65 0.67 18.16
CA ASP A 29 -15.74 1.96 17.45
C ASP A 29 -17.09 2.12 16.71
N GLY A 30 -17.88 1.05 16.63
CA GLY A 30 -19.23 1.03 16.06
C GLY A 30 -19.26 0.92 14.55
N GLU A 31 -18.12 0.70 13.90
CA GLU A 31 -17.92 0.45 12.48
C GLU A 31 -17.08 -0.83 12.33
N ASP A 32 -17.27 -1.62 11.28
CA ASP A 32 -16.47 -2.86 11.11
C ASP A 32 -15.09 -2.55 10.50
N THR A 33 -14.43 -1.47 10.96
CA THR A 33 -13.24 -0.93 10.30
C THR A 33 -11.97 -1.31 11.01
N VAL A 34 -11.07 -2.04 10.33
CA VAL A 34 -9.82 -2.45 10.97
C VAL A 34 -8.58 -1.89 10.32
N CYS A 35 -7.71 -1.36 11.18
CA CYS A 35 -6.37 -0.93 10.82
C CYS A 35 -5.44 -2.14 10.79
N VAL A 36 -4.77 -2.35 9.68
CA VAL A 36 -3.88 -3.50 9.49
C VAL A 36 -2.41 -3.07 9.46
N ALA A 37 -1.58 -3.93 10.01
CA ALA A 37 -0.13 -3.84 10.08
C ALA A 37 0.53 -4.93 9.22
N GLU A 38 1.87 -4.95 9.21
CA GLU A 38 2.67 -5.97 8.53
C GLU A 38 2.33 -7.40 9.02
N ARG A 39 2.36 -8.37 8.11
CA ARG A 39 2.26 -9.80 8.47
C ARG A 39 3.59 -10.26 9.05
N ILE A 40 3.58 -11.34 9.83
CA ILE A 40 4.79 -11.93 10.42
C ILE A 40 5.10 -13.33 9.89
N GLY A 41 6.30 -13.82 10.21
CA GLY A 41 6.73 -15.19 9.89
C GLY A 41 6.91 -15.45 8.40
N VAL A 42 6.74 -16.70 7.97
CA VAL A 42 7.08 -17.13 6.60
C VAL A 42 6.21 -16.49 5.50
N HIS A 43 5.12 -15.84 5.88
CA HIS A 43 4.18 -15.18 4.97
C HIS A 43 4.23 -13.65 5.03
N ALA A 44 5.13 -13.09 5.86
CA ALA A 44 5.25 -11.65 6.13
C ALA A 44 5.22 -10.77 4.86
N GLN A 45 5.96 -11.20 3.84
CA GLN A 45 6.18 -10.44 2.62
C GLN A 45 5.56 -11.14 1.40
N THR A 46 4.51 -11.94 1.57
CA THR A 46 3.91 -12.74 0.47
C THR A 46 2.47 -12.34 0.21
N ASP A 47 1.93 -12.69 -0.96
CA ASP A 47 0.50 -12.59 -1.26
C ASP A 47 -0.29 -13.85 -0.87
N ALA A 48 0.23 -14.70 0.02
CA ALA A 48 -0.54 -15.85 0.52
C ALA A 48 -1.90 -15.36 1.04
N ALA A 49 -2.98 -16.07 0.67
CA ALA A 49 -4.33 -15.70 1.08
C ALA A 49 -4.42 -15.62 2.61
N PRO A 50 -5.30 -14.78 3.17
CA PRO A 50 -5.59 -14.81 4.59
C PRO A 50 -6.00 -16.22 5.03
N GLY A 51 -5.47 -16.65 6.17
CA GLY A 51 -5.69 -17.98 6.72
C GLY A 51 -4.89 -18.23 8.00
N PRO A 52 -5.07 -19.37 8.67
CA PRO A 52 -4.34 -19.69 9.90
C PRO A 52 -2.82 -19.59 9.72
N GLY A 53 -2.16 -18.74 10.52
CA GLY A 53 -0.72 -18.45 10.42
C GLY A 53 -0.32 -17.54 9.24
N GLN A 54 -1.31 -16.95 8.58
CA GLN A 54 -1.19 -16.14 7.38
C GLN A 54 -1.98 -14.82 7.48
N TYR A 55 -2.68 -14.54 8.58
CA TYR A 55 -3.42 -13.30 8.72
C TYR A 55 -2.50 -12.08 8.76
N SER A 56 -3.06 -10.93 8.35
CA SER A 56 -2.50 -9.62 8.70
C SER A 56 -2.46 -9.47 10.21
N GLU A 57 -1.68 -8.52 10.68
CA GLU A 57 -1.66 -8.14 12.08
C GLU A 57 -2.54 -6.91 12.26
N GLU A 58 -3.21 -6.78 13.40
CA GLU A 58 -4.04 -5.60 13.68
C GLU A 58 -3.18 -4.48 14.25
N LEU A 59 -3.29 -3.27 13.73
CA LEU A 59 -2.63 -2.08 14.23
C LEU A 59 -3.34 -1.50 15.47
N TYR A 60 -3.56 -2.35 16.49
CA TYR A 60 -4.20 -1.95 17.75
C TYR A 60 -3.17 -1.42 18.74
N ASN A 61 -3.42 -0.22 19.28
CA ASN A 61 -2.63 0.34 20.37
C ASN A 61 -3.52 0.57 21.61
N PRO A 62 -3.44 -0.28 22.65
CA PRO A 62 -4.26 -0.14 23.86
C PRO A 62 -3.95 1.13 24.68
N LEU A 63 -2.85 1.82 24.41
CA LEU A 63 -2.50 3.08 25.08
C LEU A 63 -3.03 4.32 24.33
N TYR A 64 -3.47 4.16 23.07
CA TYR A 64 -4.01 5.23 22.23
C TYR A 64 -5.20 4.67 21.43
N PRO A 65 -6.40 4.60 22.04
CA PRO A 65 -7.63 4.09 21.39
C PRO A 65 -8.17 5.02 20.29
N THR A 66 -7.32 5.93 19.78
CA THR A 66 -7.57 6.83 18.65
C THR A 66 -6.43 6.67 17.64
N SER A 67 -6.12 5.41 17.31
CA SER A 67 -5.20 5.11 16.22
C SER A 67 -5.60 5.93 14.99
N PRO A 68 -4.67 6.58 14.27
CA PRO A 68 -4.98 7.43 13.11
C PRO A 68 -5.76 6.73 11.98
N CYS A 69 -5.97 5.41 12.09
CA CYS A 69 -6.63 4.58 11.10
C CYS A 69 -8.05 4.12 11.52
N ILE A 70 -8.58 4.46 12.71
CA ILE A 70 -9.99 4.21 13.12
C ILE A 70 -10.88 5.41 12.78
N SER A 71 -10.80 5.84 11.53
CA SER A 71 -11.67 6.88 10.99
C SER A 71 -12.33 6.37 9.72
N GLU A 72 -13.51 6.88 9.40
CA GLU A 72 -14.20 6.69 8.11
C GLU A 72 -13.46 7.25 6.88
N LEU A 73 -12.19 7.64 7.05
CA LEU A 73 -11.35 8.28 6.05
C LEU A 73 -10.13 7.40 5.74
N ASN A 74 -9.55 7.62 4.56
CA ASN A 74 -8.39 6.88 4.05
C ASN A 74 -8.58 5.35 3.97
N ILE A 75 -9.82 4.87 3.92
CA ILE A 75 -10.15 3.45 3.75
C ILE A 75 -9.65 2.96 2.38
N VAL A 76 -9.12 1.73 2.35
CA VAL A 76 -8.78 1.05 1.10
C VAL A 76 -9.98 1.00 0.16
N LEU A 77 -9.80 1.57 -1.03
CA LEU A 77 -10.73 1.38 -2.13
C LEU A 77 -10.30 0.16 -2.95
N HIS A 78 -11.13 -0.88 -2.96
CA HIS A 78 -10.96 -2.05 -3.81
C HIS A 78 -10.98 -1.69 -5.31
N LEU A 79 -10.65 -2.64 -6.20
CA LEU A 79 -10.65 -2.38 -7.64
C LEU A 79 -12.04 -2.00 -8.17
N THR A 80 -12.14 -0.85 -8.82
CA THR A 80 -13.37 -0.36 -9.44
C THR A 80 -13.10 0.13 -10.86
N HIS A 81 -14.12 0.01 -11.72
CA HIS A 81 -14.11 0.59 -13.07
C HIS A 81 -14.86 1.94 -13.13
N LEU A 82 -15.43 2.38 -12.01
CA LEU A 82 -16.18 3.63 -11.90
C LEU A 82 -15.23 4.75 -11.53
N LYS A 83 -14.97 5.64 -12.49
CA LYS A 83 -14.10 6.79 -12.28
C LYS A 83 -14.59 7.68 -11.13
N THR A 84 -15.90 7.91 -11.02
CA THR A 84 -16.47 8.73 -9.95
C THR A 84 -16.13 8.20 -8.56
N THR A 85 -16.18 6.88 -8.36
CA THR A 85 -15.82 6.27 -7.07
C THR A 85 -14.34 6.48 -6.73
N LEU A 86 -13.46 6.46 -7.74
CA LEU A 86 -12.04 6.76 -7.53
C LEU A 86 -11.81 8.24 -7.24
N ASP A 87 -12.45 9.14 -7.99
CA ASP A 87 -12.36 10.59 -7.79
C ASP A 87 -12.88 10.97 -6.39
N ASP A 88 -14.05 10.44 -5.98
CA ASP A 88 -14.63 10.66 -4.65
C ASP A 88 -13.67 10.18 -3.55
N ALA A 89 -13.06 9.00 -3.70
CA ALA A 89 -12.12 8.48 -2.73
C ALA A 89 -10.86 9.36 -2.61
N ILE A 90 -10.33 9.86 -3.72
CA ILE A 90 -9.18 10.79 -3.75
C ILE A 90 -9.54 12.10 -3.03
N ASP A 91 -10.72 12.67 -3.31
CA ASP A 91 -11.19 13.93 -2.71
C ASP A 91 -11.38 13.82 -1.18
N THR A 92 -11.59 12.61 -0.66
CA THR A 92 -11.73 12.34 0.78
C THR A 92 -10.44 11.98 1.50
N LEU A 93 -9.30 11.92 0.80
CA LEU A 93 -8.02 11.65 1.44
C LEU A 93 -7.66 12.76 2.42
N ASP A 94 -7.37 12.36 3.67
CA ASP A 94 -6.98 13.28 4.72
C ASP A 94 -5.54 12.98 5.19
N PRO A 95 -4.54 13.75 4.73
CA PRO A 95 -3.15 13.59 5.16
C PRO A 95 -2.90 14.08 6.60
N SER A 96 -3.89 14.75 7.23
CA SER A 96 -3.76 15.24 8.61
C SER A 96 -3.97 14.16 9.67
N LEU A 97 -4.44 12.97 9.27
CA LEU A 97 -4.63 11.81 10.15
C LEU A 97 -3.31 11.11 10.51
N THR A 98 -2.24 11.85 10.81
CA THR A 98 -0.93 11.30 11.18
C THR A 98 -0.65 11.33 12.69
N THR A 99 -1.60 11.81 13.49
CA THR A 99 -1.40 12.02 14.93
C THR A 99 -2.35 11.19 15.78
N PRO A 100 -1.85 10.17 16.53
CA PRO A 100 -2.52 9.70 17.72
C PRO A 100 -2.81 10.88 18.66
N SER A 101 -4.01 10.94 19.20
CA SER A 101 -4.36 11.96 20.20
C SER A 101 -3.46 11.75 21.43
N GLY A 102 -2.55 12.69 21.72
CA GLY A 102 -1.62 12.53 22.85
C GLY A 102 -0.25 13.20 22.72
N GLY A 103 0.03 13.93 21.63
CA GLY A 103 1.26 14.71 21.46
C GLY A 103 2.47 13.92 20.98
N TYR A 104 2.30 12.65 20.60
CA TYR A 104 3.29 11.89 19.83
C TYR A 104 2.90 11.93 18.35
N SER A 105 3.58 12.76 17.57
CA SER A 105 3.54 12.65 16.11
C SER A 105 4.41 11.49 15.68
N VAL A 106 3.79 10.36 15.33
CA VAL A 106 4.46 9.30 14.56
C VAL A 106 4.22 9.61 13.09
N SER A 107 5.08 10.45 12.52
CA SER A 107 5.23 10.48 11.06
C SER A 107 5.99 9.22 10.68
N ALA A 108 5.32 8.32 9.97
CA ALA A 108 5.82 7.02 9.61
C ALA A 108 5.38 6.69 8.20
N THR A 109 6.33 6.30 7.37
CA THR A 109 6.08 5.87 6.00
C THR A 109 6.32 4.36 5.91
N ASN A 110 5.33 3.55 6.29
CA ASN A 110 5.38 2.09 6.18
C ASN A 110 5.06 1.63 4.74
N GLY A 111 5.95 1.97 3.81
CA GLY A 111 5.83 1.61 2.39
C GLY A 111 5.58 0.12 2.16
N HIS A 112 6.18 -0.75 2.98
CA HIS A 112 6.01 -2.20 2.91
C HIS A 112 4.54 -2.63 3.09
N ILE A 113 3.79 -1.98 3.99
CA ILE A 113 2.36 -2.28 4.19
C ILE A 113 1.55 -1.79 3.00
N GLY A 114 1.86 -0.58 2.50
CA GLY A 114 1.21 -0.01 1.32
C GLY A 114 1.41 -0.87 0.06
N VAL A 115 2.64 -1.29 -0.22
CA VAL A 115 2.96 -2.19 -1.34
C VAL A 115 2.32 -3.57 -1.14
N ALA A 116 2.33 -4.13 0.08
CA ALA A 116 1.67 -5.40 0.37
C ALA A 116 0.18 -5.34 0.02
N TRP A 117 -0.54 -4.33 0.54
CA TRP A 117 -1.97 -4.18 0.32
C TRP A 117 -2.31 -3.82 -1.12
N GLY A 118 -1.47 -3.02 -1.79
CA GLY A 118 -1.56 -2.81 -3.23
C GLY A 118 -1.46 -4.13 -4.01
N TRP A 119 -0.55 -5.02 -3.61
CA TRP A 119 -0.40 -6.33 -4.23
C TRP A 119 -1.58 -7.26 -3.90
N TYR A 120 -2.11 -7.20 -2.69
CA TYR A 120 -3.30 -7.95 -2.27
C TYR A 120 -4.53 -7.56 -3.10
N SER A 121 -4.71 -6.28 -3.43
CA SER A 121 -5.77 -5.82 -4.33
C SER A 121 -5.62 -6.36 -5.76
N LEU A 122 -4.42 -6.81 -6.16
CA LEU A 122 -4.15 -7.36 -7.50
C LEU A 122 -4.09 -8.90 -7.52
N SER A 123 -3.86 -9.55 -6.38
CA SER A 123 -3.63 -10.99 -6.28
C SER A 123 -4.93 -11.79 -6.29
N PRO A 124 -5.09 -12.78 -7.19
CA PRO A 124 -6.24 -13.70 -7.20
C PRO A 124 -6.37 -14.54 -5.92
N LYS A 125 -5.32 -14.62 -5.09
CA LYS A 125 -5.36 -15.32 -3.80
C LYS A 125 -6.20 -14.57 -2.76
N TRP A 126 -6.31 -13.25 -2.90
CA TRP A 126 -7.06 -12.36 -2.01
C TRP A 126 -8.50 -12.13 -2.47
N ARG A 127 -8.97 -12.82 -3.51
CA ARG A 127 -10.34 -12.66 -4.04
C ARG A 127 -11.46 -12.87 -3.01
N GLY A 128 -11.18 -13.59 -1.93
CA GLY A 128 -12.15 -13.87 -0.87
C GLY A 128 -12.41 -12.67 0.03
N VAL A 129 -11.48 -11.71 0.09
CA VAL A 129 -11.58 -10.49 0.90
C VAL A 129 -12.35 -9.39 0.17
N TRP A 130 -12.26 -9.37 -1.16
CA TRP A 130 -12.82 -8.29 -1.98
C TRP A 130 -14.24 -8.63 -2.45
N PRO A 131 -15.12 -7.63 -2.63
CA PRO A 131 -16.44 -7.87 -3.20
C PRO A 131 -16.32 -8.45 -4.61
N GLY A 132 -17.29 -9.28 -5.02
CA GLY A 132 -17.20 -10.07 -6.26
C GLY A 132 -16.97 -9.24 -7.53
N ALA A 133 -17.51 -8.01 -7.59
CA ALA A 133 -17.29 -7.07 -8.71
C ALA A 133 -15.83 -6.58 -8.83
N SER A 134 -15.05 -6.78 -7.78
CA SER A 134 -13.67 -6.29 -7.61
C SER A 134 -12.68 -7.43 -7.43
N SER A 135 -13.16 -8.67 -7.60
CA SER A 135 -12.34 -9.88 -7.54
C SER A 135 -11.19 -9.81 -8.54
N PRO A 136 -9.93 -9.94 -8.11
CA PRO A 136 -8.80 -9.86 -9.02
C PRO A 136 -8.81 -11.00 -10.04
N LEU A 137 -8.68 -10.64 -11.32
CA LEU A 137 -8.54 -11.60 -12.42
C LEU A 137 -7.25 -12.43 -12.30
N PRO A 138 -7.18 -13.67 -12.84
CA PRO A 138 -5.97 -14.50 -12.80
C PRO A 138 -4.70 -13.78 -13.27
N MET A 139 -3.55 -14.07 -12.65
CA MET A 139 -2.26 -13.44 -12.98
C MET A 139 -1.82 -13.72 -14.43
N ASN A 140 -2.24 -14.84 -15.01
CA ASN A 140 -1.91 -15.23 -16.38
C ASN A 140 -2.99 -14.81 -17.40
N SER A 141 -3.82 -13.82 -17.07
CA SER A 141 -4.77 -13.28 -18.06
C SER A 141 -4.01 -12.68 -19.25
N VAL A 142 -4.37 -13.11 -20.45
CA VAL A 142 -3.80 -12.57 -21.69
C VAL A 142 -4.46 -11.25 -22.11
N ARG A 143 -5.45 -10.77 -21.36
CA ARG A 143 -6.24 -9.56 -21.68
C ARG A 143 -6.02 -8.42 -20.69
N ASP A 144 -5.36 -8.68 -19.57
CA ASP A 144 -5.26 -7.74 -18.47
C ASP A 144 -3.81 -7.67 -17.98
N ARG A 145 -3.33 -6.45 -17.75
CA ARG A 145 -2.07 -6.20 -17.04
C ARG A 145 -2.37 -5.97 -15.56
N LYS A 146 -1.47 -6.41 -14.69
CA LYS A 146 -1.53 -6.13 -13.26
C LYS A 146 -0.55 -5.01 -12.97
N VAL A 147 -1.08 -3.83 -12.71
CA VAL A 147 -0.25 -2.62 -12.57
C VAL A 147 -0.47 -2.03 -11.19
N MET A 148 0.62 -1.71 -10.51
CA MET A 148 0.65 -0.91 -9.29
C MET A 148 1.37 0.41 -9.60
N VAL A 149 0.78 1.52 -9.18
CA VAL A 149 1.50 2.80 -9.06
C VAL A 149 1.75 3.04 -7.59
N PHE A 150 3.01 2.98 -7.19
CA PHE A 150 3.45 3.19 -5.82
C PHE A 150 4.02 4.60 -5.69
N MET A 151 3.33 5.46 -4.93
CA MET A 151 3.72 6.87 -4.75
C MET A 151 4.09 7.11 -3.29
N SER A 152 5.18 7.85 -3.05
CA SER A 152 5.66 8.18 -1.70
C SER A 152 6.45 9.48 -1.69
N ASP A 153 6.39 10.21 -0.58
CA ASP A 153 7.10 11.48 -0.35
C ASP A 153 8.14 11.42 0.77
N GLY A 154 8.35 10.24 1.35
CA GLY A 154 9.14 10.07 2.55
C GLY A 154 10.01 8.84 2.54
N VAL A 155 11.04 8.87 3.39
CA VAL A 155 11.89 7.71 3.65
C VAL A 155 11.07 6.62 4.31
N MET A 156 11.18 5.39 3.82
CA MET A 156 10.60 4.21 4.48
C MET A 156 11.42 3.86 5.74
N ASN A 157 11.28 4.67 6.78
CA ASN A 157 12.08 4.62 8.01
C ASN A 157 11.29 4.20 9.25
N ALA A 158 10.04 3.79 9.05
CA ALA A 158 9.12 3.55 10.14
C ALA A 158 9.49 2.26 10.93
N PRO A 159 9.25 2.25 12.24
CA PRO A 159 9.64 1.14 13.09
C PRO A 159 8.87 -0.12 12.70
N ILE A 160 9.60 -1.24 12.64
CA ILE A 160 9.04 -2.58 12.52
C ILE A 160 8.08 -2.80 13.69
N LEU A 161 6.84 -3.16 13.38
CA LEU A 161 5.74 -3.17 14.34
C LEU A 161 5.60 -4.52 15.04
N ARG A 162 6.05 -5.61 14.39
CA ARG A 162 5.72 -6.98 14.83
C ARG A 162 6.86 -7.99 14.73
N ASP A 163 7.74 -7.92 13.73
CA ASP A 163 8.83 -8.89 13.55
C ASP A 163 10.16 -8.26 13.13
N HIS A 164 11.00 -7.95 14.12
CA HIS A 164 12.33 -7.33 13.93
C HIS A 164 13.32 -8.16 13.10
N THR A 165 12.99 -9.39 12.70
CA THR A 165 13.87 -10.24 11.88
C THR A 165 13.71 -10.02 10.38
N LEU A 166 12.72 -9.23 9.95
CA LEU A 166 12.36 -9.02 8.55
C LEU A 166 13.18 -7.93 7.82
N GLY A 167 14.07 -7.25 8.54
CA GLY A 167 14.74 -6.05 8.04
C GLY A 167 13.96 -4.77 8.32
N ASP A 168 14.56 -3.62 8.01
CA ASP A 168 13.90 -2.34 8.16
C ASP A 168 12.75 -2.13 7.15
N ALA A 169 12.00 -1.04 7.30
CA ALA A 169 10.82 -0.79 6.46
C ALA A 169 11.17 -0.66 4.97
N ALA A 170 12.35 -0.16 4.61
CA ALA A 170 12.82 -0.09 3.23
C ALA A 170 13.14 -1.49 2.69
N GLU A 171 13.95 -2.27 3.42
CA GLU A 171 14.30 -3.67 3.06
C GLU A 171 13.05 -4.54 2.88
N GLN A 172 12.05 -4.36 3.74
CA GLN A 172 10.77 -5.06 3.60
C GLN A 172 9.99 -4.61 2.36
N THR A 173 9.98 -3.31 2.07
CA THR A 173 9.31 -2.76 0.89
C THR A 173 9.91 -3.36 -0.37
N GLU A 174 11.24 -3.33 -0.48
CA GLU A 174 11.98 -3.94 -1.58
C GLU A 174 11.64 -5.42 -1.71
N ALA A 175 11.70 -6.20 -0.64
CA ALA A 175 11.43 -7.63 -0.66
C ALA A 175 10.00 -7.99 -1.13
N ILE A 176 9.01 -7.14 -0.82
CA ILE A 176 7.63 -7.30 -1.29
C ILE A 176 7.53 -6.91 -2.76
N CYS A 177 8.10 -5.77 -3.19
CA CYS A 177 8.18 -5.36 -4.60
C CYS A 177 8.77 -6.49 -5.45
N ASP A 178 9.83 -7.12 -4.95
CA ASP A 178 10.55 -8.21 -5.59
C ASP A 178 9.64 -9.44 -5.82
N LYS A 179 8.82 -9.79 -4.82
CA LYS A 179 7.85 -10.89 -4.90
C LYS A 179 6.64 -10.54 -5.76
N ALA A 180 6.16 -9.31 -5.72
CA ALA A 180 5.09 -8.81 -6.58
C ALA A 180 5.51 -8.81 -8.06
N LYS A 181 6.70 -8.30 -8.37
CA LYS A 181 7.30 -8.34 -9.72
C LYS A 181 7.44 -9.78 -10.22
N ARG A 182 7.96 -10.69 -9.39
CA ARG A 182 8.02 -12.13 -9.73
C ARG A 182 6.66 -12.77 -9.96
N ALA A 183 5.61 -12.27 -9.33
CA ALA A 183 4.25 -12.74 -9.56
C ALA A 183 3.62 -12.19 -10.84
N GLY A 184 4.26 -11.22 -11.51
CA GLY A 184 3.78 -10.59 -12.75
C GLY A 184 3.09 -9.25 -12.53
N VAL A 185 3.29 -8.59 -11.39
CA VAL A 185 2.86 -7.21 -11.19
C VAL A 185 3.90 -6.27 -11.78
N GLU A 186 3.44 -5.39 -12.66
CA GLU A 186 4.18 -4.25 -13.16
C GLU A 186 4.03 -3.09 -12.17
N ILE A 187 5.15 -2.60 -11.66
CA ILE A 187 5.22 -1.55 -10.64
C ILE A 187 5.82 -0.31 -11.28
N PHE A 188 5.03 0.76 -11.30
CA PHE A 188 5.46 2.15 -11.48
C PHE A 188 5.65 2.79 -10.12
N THR A 189 6.64 3.65 -9.99
CA THR A 189 6.91 4.38 -8.75
C THR A 189 7.02 5.86 -9.00
N ILE A 190 6.46 6.68 -8.11
CA ILE A 190 6.57 8.15 -8.15
C ILE A 190 7.10 8.63 -6.81
N GLY A 191 8.36 9.06 -6.77
CA GLY A 191 8.94 9.78 -5.63
C GLY A 191 8.48 11.24 -5.68
N PHE A 192 7.67 11.67 -4.72
CA PHE A 192 7.09 13.00 -4.68
C PHE A 192 7.80 13.91 -3.66
N GLU A 193 8.24 15.10 -4.05
CA GLU A 193 8.90 16.07 -3.17
C GLU A 193 10.11 15.54 -2.37
N LEU A 194 10.79 14.50 -2.87
CA LEU A 194 11.93 13.87 -2.19
C LEU A 194 13.12 14.83 -2.03
N SER A 195 13.24 15.85 -2.88
CA SER A 195 14.32 16.83 -2.81
C SER A 195 14.40 17.56 -1.46
N SER A 196 13.28 17.68 -0.76
CA SER A 196 13.13 18.34 0.55
C SER A 196 13.66 17.51 1.73
N ILE A 197 13.86 16.20 1.55
CA ILE A 197 14.29 15.29 2.60
C ILE A 197 15.73 15.61 3.04
N THR A 198 15.92 15.69 4.36
CA THR A 198 17.24 15.88 4.98
C THR A 198 17.40 14.92 6.16
N PRO A 199 18.63 14.40 6.40
CA PRO A 199 19.87 14.60 5.64
C PRO A 199 19.86 13.99 4.23
N THR A 200 20.85 14.31 3.39
CA THR A 200 20.93 13.78 2.01
C THR A 200 20.92 12.26 1.94
N SER A 201 21.50 11.56 2.93
CA SER A 201 21.44 10.09 3.01
C SER A 201 20.02 9.54 3.09
N ASP A 202 19.13 10.27 3.76
CA ASP A 202 17.74 9.89 3.94
C ASP A 202 16.98 10.07 2.63
N ARG A 203 17.28 11.15 1.90
CA ARG A 203 16.77 11.35 0.53
C ARG A 203 17.24 10.25 -0.42
N GLU A 204 18.54 9.99 -0.44
CA GLU A 204 19.14 8.93 -1.28
C GLU A 204 18.49 7.57 -0.97
N SER A 205 18.28 7.24 0.30
CA SER A 205 17.58 6.02 0.70
C SER A 205 16.12 5.95 0.20
N ALA A 206 15.39 7.06 0.21
CA ALA A 206 14.03 7.12 -0.33
C ALA A 206 14.01 6.94 -1.86
N GLU A 207 14.89 7.66 -2.57
CA GLU A 207 15.05 7.55 -4.02
C GLU A 207 15.45 6.13 -4.43
N ASP A 208 16.45 5.54 -3.75
CA ASP A 208 16.94 4.18 -4.00
C ASP A 208 15.84 3.14 -3.83
N THR A 209 15.04 3.23 -2.75
CA THR A 209 13.94 2.29 -2.50
C THR A 209 12.86 2.39 -3.59
N MET A 210 12.51 3.62 -4.01
CA MET A 210 11.53 3.86 -5.07
C MET A 210 12.04 3.33 -6.41
N GLU A 211 13.27 3.66 -6.80
CA GLU A 211 13.89 3.15 -8.03
C GLU A 211 13.97 1.61 -8.02
N TYR A 212 14.36 1.00 -6.90
CA TYR A 212 14.44 -0.45 -6.76
C TYR A 212 13.07 -1.13 -6.95
N CYS A 213 12.01 -0.56 -6.38
CA CYS A 213 10.67 -1.11 -6.46
C CYS A 213 10.08 -1.05 -7.87
N ALA A 214 10.48 -0.07 -8.69
CA ALA A 214 10.07 0.03 -10.08
C ALA A 214 10.41 -1.24 -10.88
N THR A 215 9.64 -1.53 -11.93
CA THR A 215 9.87 -2.71 -12.78
C THR A 215 11.10 -2.56 -13.65
N SER A 216 11.35 -1.35 -14.13
CA SER A 216 12.59 -0.93 -14.76
C SER A 216 12.79 0.56 -14.49
N ILE A 217 13.92 1.11 -14.93
CA ILE A 217 14.17 2.55 -14.86
C ILE A 217 13.10 3.38 -15.59
N ASP A 218 12.48 2.85 -16.64
CA ASP A 218 11.38 3.51 -17.37
C ASP A 218 10.06 3.54 -16.57
N HIS A 219 10.02 2.87 -15.41
CA HIS A 219 8.88 2.84 -14.50
C HIS A 219 9.12 3.69 -13.24
N PHE A 220 10.30 4.32 -13.12
CA PHE A 220 10.66 5.20 -12.01
C PHE A 220 10.51 6.66 -12.40
N PHE A 221 9.74 7.40 -11.60
CA PHE A 221 9.43 8.81 -11.81
C PHE A 221 9.73 9.60 -10.54
N LEU A 222 10.14 10.84 -10.73
CA LEU A 222 10.27 11.85 -9.68
C LEU A 222 9.36 13.03 -10.04
N ALA A 223 8.76 13.64 -9.02
CA ALA A 223 7.94 14.83 -9.17
C ALA A 223 8.11 15.73 -7.95
N GLU A 224 8.37 17.01 -8.14
CA GLU A 224 8.59 18.00 -7.08
C GLU A 224 7.41 18.95 -6.88
N ASP A 225 6.41 18.90 -7.78
CA ASP A 225 5.19 19.68 -7.67
C ASP A 225 4.00 19.01 -8.39
N ALA A 226 2.82 19.64 -8.27
CA ALA A 226 1.59 19.13 -8.87
C ALA A 226 1.64 19.04 -10.41
N THR A 227 2.42 19.88 -11.08
CA THR A 227 2.56 19.86 -12.54
C THR A 227 3.39 18.66 -12.97
N GLU A 228 4.51 18.43 -12.30
CA GLU A 228 5.37 17.27 -12.54
C GLU A 228 4.66 15.95 -12.17
N LEU A 229 3.88 15.96 -11.07
CA LEU A 229 3.07 14.80 -10.69
C LEU A 229 2.01 14.47 -11.75
N GLN A 230 1.34 15.48 -12.28
CA GLN A 230 0.39 15.29 -13.38
C GLN A 230 1.10 14.72 -14.62
N GLN A 231 2.27 15.25 -14.96
CA GLN A 231 3.07 14.75 -16.08
C GLN A 231 3.48 13.28 -15.87
N ALA A 232 3.89 12.88 -14.67
CA ALA A 232 4.23 11.50 -14.35
C ALA A 232 3.04 10.55 -14.58
N PHE A 233 1.83 10.91 -14.13
CA PHE A 233 0.64 10.11 -14.38
C PHE A 233 0.24 10.07 -15.86
N ASP A 234 0.40 11.16 -16.61
CA ASP A 234 0.18 11.20 -18.06
C ASP A 234 1.16 10.27 -18.80
N ASP A 235 2.44 10.27 -18.41
CA ASP A 235 3.48 9.41 -18.98
C ASP A 235 3.22 7.93 -18.68
N ILE A 236 2.86 7.58 -17.43
CA ILE A 236 2.42 6.23 -17.06
C ILE A 236 1.23 5.81 -17.91
N GLY A 237 0.24 6.69 -18.06
CA GLY A 237 -0.91 6.46 -18.93
C GLY A 237 -0.47 6.12 -20.36
N ALA A 238 0.42 6.93 -20.95
CA ALA A 238 0.95 6.70 -22.29
C ALA A 238 1.68 5.36 -22.41
N LEU A 239 2.53 4.98 -21.44
CA LEU A 239 3.23 3.69 -21.42
C LEU A 239 2.25 2.51 -21.34
N LEU A 240 1.17 2.65 -20.57
CA LEU A 240 0.13 1.63 -20.47
C LEU A 240 -0.66 1.47 -21.77
N PHE A 241 -0.98 2.57 -22.44
CA PHE A 241 -1.72 2.58 -23.71
C PHE A 241 -0.91 2.09 -24.91
N LEU A 242 0.37 2.45 -24.99
CA LEU A 242 1.23 2.12 -26.13
C LEU A 242 1.69 0.67 -26.14
N GLY A 243 1.46 -0.08 -25.06
CA GLY A 243 1.69 -1.52 -25.00
C GLY A 243 3.12 -1.87 -25.38
N THR A 244 4.11 -1.27 -24.72
CA THR A 244 5.50 -1.74 -24.80
C THR A 244 5.56 -3.16 -24.25
N ALA A 245 5.38 -4.12 -25.16
CA ALA A 245 5.91 -5.45 -24.99
C ALA A 245 7.41 -5.27 -24.76
N ILE A 246 7.85 -5.41 -23.51
CA ILE A 246 9.27 -5.63 -23.22
C ILE A 246 9.62 -6.94 -23.92
N THR A 247 10.24 -6.81 -25.08
CA THR A 247 10.73 -7.93 -25.89
C THR A 247 11.86 -8.62 -25.14
N ASN A 248 11.69 -9.93 -24.95
CA ASN A 248 12.62 -10.97 -24.47
C ASN A 248 14.08 -10.60 -24.17
#